data_AF-A0A453EUR0-F1
#
_entry.id   AF-A0A453EUR0-F1
#
_cell.length_a   1.000
_cell.length_b   1.000
_cell.length_c   1.000
_cell.angle_alpha   90.00
_cell.angle_beta   90.00
_cell.angle_gamma   90.00
#
_symmetry.space_group_name_H-M   'P 1'
#
loop_
_entity.id
_entity.type
_entity.pdbx_description
1 polymer ?
#
loop_
_entity_poly.entity_id
_entity_poly.type
_entity_poly.pdbx_seq_one_letter_code
_entity_poly.pdbx_strand_id
1 'polypeptide(L)'
;RIVDYCIRKRLQWNTCFARRVYREGEYYEEMMRYLRRNLALYPYHLADYMCRVLRISPFRYYCDILFETMKNEQPYDSIPNFTAADALRLTGIGRNEFIDIMNKCRSKKLMWKLNKSIAKDLLPTQPVDFPIEPWWGVCLVNFTLEEFKKLSEEETATIDKICKEEANSYVLFDMKIIDDLYKRGLVYFDVPVYTDDRFKVSRLEGFVSNKDQSYEDPIEE
;
A
#
# COMPACT_ATOMS: atom_id res chain seq x y z
N ARG A 1 6.53 -18.44 -17.64
CA ARG A 1 5.48 -18.22 -18.67
C ARG A 1 5.31 -16.71 -18.89
N ILE A 2 4.66 -16.26 -19.97
CA ILE A 2 4.49 -14.82 -20.28
C ILE A 2 3.79 -14.07 -19.13
N VAL A 3 2.79 -14.68 -18.49
CA VAL A 3 2.08 -14.08 -17.34
C VAL A 3 3.05 -13.81 -16.18
N ASP A 4 3.91 -14.77 -15.83
CA ASP A 4 4.90 -14.60 -14.75
C ASP A 4 5.88 -13.48 -15.05
N TYR A 5 6.24 -13.28 -16.33
CA TYR A 5 7.07 -12.14 -16.74
C TYR A 5 6.32 -10.83 -16.52
N CYS A 6 5.07 -10.72 -17.00
CA CYS A 6 4.26 -9.52 -16.81
C CYS A 6 4.04 -9.19 -15.32
N ILE A 7 3.84 -10.21 -14.47
CA ILE A 7 3.69 -10.03 -13.01
C ILE A 7 4.98 -9.51 -12.39
N ARG A 8 6.12 -10.13 -12.71
CA ARG A 8 7.44 -9.72 -12.17
C ARG A 8 7.78 -8.28 -12.55
N LYS A 9 7.53 -7.91 -13.81
CA LYS A 9 7.71 -6.54 -14.31
C LYS A 9 6.57 -5.58 -13.92
N ARG A 10 5.57 -6.03 -13.16
CA ARG A 10 4.44 -5.22 -12.66
C ARG A 10 3.73 -4.44 -13.77
N LEU A 11 3.55 -5.07 -14.92
CA LEU A 11 2.93 -4.41 -16.07
C LEU A 11 1.43 -4.19 -15.82
N GLN A 12 0.89 -3.11 -16.38
CA GLN A 12 -0.55 -2.90 -16.35
C GLN A 12 -1.23 -4.00 -17.20
N TRP A 13 -2.30 -4.59 -16.68
CA TRP A 13 -2.96 -5.74 -17.31
C TRP A 13 -3.41 -5.42 -18.75
N ASN A 14 -4.06 -4.27 -18.93
CA ASN A 14 -4.61 -3.81 -20.20
C ASN A 14 -3.55 -3.49 -21.27
N THR A 15 -2.28 -3.24 -20.88
CA THR A 15 -1.19 -2.92 -21.79
C THR A 15 -0.29 -4.11 -22.11
N CYS A 16 -0.34 -5.20 -21.34
CA CYS A 16 0.51 -6.38 -21.53
C CYS A 16 -0.23 -7.59 -22.14
N PHE A 17 0.53 -8.64 -22.48
CA PHE A 17 -0.03 -9.86 -23.10
C PHE A 17 -0.88 -10.70 -22.13
N ALA A 18 -0.76 -10.50 -20.81
CA ALA A 18 -1.52 -11.24 -19.82
C ALA A 18 -3.04 -11.14 -20.04
N ARG A 19 -3.53 -10.00 -20.58
CA ARG A 19 -4.96 -9.80 -20.92
C ARG A 19 -5.58 -10.84 -21.85
N ARG A 20 -4.77 -11.53 -22.65
CA ARG A 20 -5.25 -12.55 -23.59
C ARG A 20 -5.50 -13.91 -22.94
N VAL A 21 -4.95 -14.13 -21.75
CA VAL A 21 -4.88 -15.47 -21.13
C VAL A 21 -5.26 -15.47 -19.65
N TYR A 22 -5.48 -14.31 -19.05
CA TYR A 22 -5.72 -14.15 -17.62
C TYR A 22 -6.74 -13.03 -17.39
N ARG A 23 -7.70 -13.24 -16.47
CA ARG A 23 -8.68 -12.20 -16.12
C ARG A 23 -7.99 -11.11 -15.30
N GLU A 24 -8.45 -9.87 -15.45
CA GLU A 24 -7.84 -8.70 -14.81
C GLU A 24 -7.75 -8.84 -13.28
N GLY A 25 -8.86 -9.22 -12.63
CA GLY A 25 -8.90 -9.45 -11.18
C GLY A 25 -7.93 -10.53 -10.73
N GLU A 26 -7.93 -11.68 -11.40
CA GLU A 26 -7.00 -12.78 -11.08
C GLU A 26 -5.55 -12.32 -11.25
N TYR A 27 -5.25 -11.55 -12.31
CA TYR A 27 -3.90 -11.10 -12.64
C TYR A 27 -3.32 -10.24 -11.52
N TYR A 28 -4.08 -9.25 -11.08
CA TYR A 28 -3.65 -8.36 -10.02
C TYR A 28 -3.67 -9.03 -8.66
N GLU A 29 -4.59 -9.95 -8.38
CA GLU A 29 -4.51 -10.77 -7.18
C GLU A 29 -3.20 -11.59 -7.12
N GLU A 30 -2.84 -12.24 -8.23
CA GLU A 30 -1.61 -13.03 -8.31
C GLU A 30 -0.36 -12.14 -8.25
N MET A 31 -0.39 -10.96 -8.87
CA MET A 31 0.66 -9.96 -8.71
C MET A 31 0.82 -9.55 -7.26
N MET A 32 -0.26 -9.24 -6.55
CA MET A 32 -0.20 -8.86 -5.14
C MET A 32 0.28 -10.01 -4.24
N ARG A 33 -0.06 -11.27 -4.57
CA ARG A 33 0.52 -12.45 -3.89
C ARG A 33 2.02 -12.55 -4.15
N TYR A 34 2.46 -12.38 -5.39
CA TYR A 34 3.87 -12.38 -5.77
C TYR A 34 4.64 -11.29 -5.05
N LEU A 35 4.18 -10.04 -5.08
CA LEU A 35 4.85 -8.91 -4.45
C LEU A 35 4.97 -9.10 -2.93
N ARG A 36 3.90 -9.57 -2.25
CA ARG A 36 3.95 -9.86 -0.82
C ARG A 36 4.96 -10.95 -0.46
N ARG A 37 4.97 -12.05 -1.20
CA ARG A 37 5.93 -13.16 -0.98
C ARG A 37 7.38 -12.71 -1.10
N ASN A 38 7.65 -11.72 -1.96
CA ASN A 38 8.98 -11.19 -2.21
C ASN A 38 9.29 -9.94 -1.37
N LEU A 39 8.42 -9.56 -0.42
CA LEU A 39 8.57 -8.34 0.39
C LEU A 39 8.78 -7.08 -0.47
N ALA A 40 8.10 -7.03 -1.63
CA ALA A 40 8.28 -5.98 -2.61
C ALA A 40 7.53 -4.70 -2.23
N LEU A 41 8.02 -3.58 -2.77
CA LEU A 41 7.36 -2.29 -2.63
C LEU A 41 5.94 -2.34 -3.22
N TYR A 42 5.00 -1.62 -2.62
CA TYR A 42 3.65 -1.48 -3.16
C TYR A 42 3.70 -0.89 -4.59
N PRO A 43 2.92 -1.42 -5.55
CA PRO A 43 2.95 -0.95 -6.93
C PRO A 43 2.11 0.32 -7.10
N TYR A 44 2.64 1.47 -6.67
CA TYR A 44 1.92 2.76 -6.71
C TYR A 44 1.44 3.16 -8.10
N HIS A 45 2.17 2.83 -9.16
CA HIS A 45 1.74 3.06 -10.54
C HIS A 45 0.49 2.26 -10.96
N LEU A 46 0.09 1.27 -10.16
CA LEU A 46 -1.14 0.50 -10.31
C LEU A 46 -2.17 0.81 -9.22
N ALA A 47 -1.96 1.86 -8.42
CA ALA A 47 -2.78 2.20 -7.26
C ALA A 47 -4.25 2.37 -7.61
N ASP A 48 -4.59 2.89 -8.80
CA ASP A 48 -5.98 2.98 -9.24
C ASP A 48 -6.70 1.62 -9.13
N TYR A 49 -6.19 0.58 -9.80
CA TYR A 49 -6.84 -0.73 -9.71
C TYR A 49 -6.72 -1.34 -8.29
N MET A 50 -5.56 -1.23 -7.65
CA MET A 50 -5.33 -1.84 -6.33
C MET A 50 -6.23 -1.26 -5.24
N CYS A 51 -6.31 0.08 -5.14
CA CYS A 51 -7.10 0.78 -4.15
C CYS A 51 -8.59 0.79 -4.52
N ARG A 52 -8.92 1.11 -5.78
CA ARG A 52 -10.32 1.27 -6.21
C ARG A 52 -11.04 -0.04 -6.35
N VAL A 53 -10.44 -1.01 -7.04
CA VAL A 53 -11.09 -2.28 -7.39
C VAL A 53 -10.81 -3.36 -6.34
N LEU A 54 -9.54 -3.62 -6.02
CA LEU A 54 -9.19 -4.67 -5.04
C LEU A 54 -9.37 -4.24 -3.58
N ARG A 55 -9.58 -2.94 -3.30
CA ARG A 55 -9.68 -2.37 -1.95
C ARG A 55 -8.44 -2.64 -1.08
N ILE A 56 -7.27 -2.75 -1.70
CA ILE A 56 -5.97 -2.95 -1.03
C ILE A 56 -5.22 -1.63 -1.01
N SER A 57 -5.31 -0.91 0.11
CA SER A 57 -4.49 0.29 0.33
C SER A 57 -3.02 -0.06 0.60
N PRO A 58 -2.08 0.87 0.35
CA PRO A 58 -0.68 0.70 0.75
C PRO A 58 -0.52 0.33 2.24
N PHE A 59 -1.27 0.99 3.12
CA PHE A 59 -1.30 0.66 4.55
C PHE A 59 -1.63 -0.81 4.82
N ARG A 60 -2.74 -1.32 4.25
CA ARG A 60 -3.13 -2.72 4.43
C ARG A 60 -2.11 -3.68 3.85
N TYR A 61 -1.52 -3.33 2.70
CA TYR A 61 -0.46 -4.11 2.09
C TYR A 61 0.75 -4.23 3.02
N TYR A 62 1.23 -3.14 3.61
CA TYR A 62 2.39 -3.18 4.50
C TYR A 62 2.09 -3.85 5.85
N CYS A 63 0.88 -3.75 6.38
CA CYS A 63 0.47 -4.58 7.51
C CYS A 63 0.55 -6.08 7.17
N ASP A 64 0.13 -6.48 5.96
CA ASP A 64 0.27 -7.87 5.50
C ASP A 64 1.75 -8.27 5.31
N ILE A 65 2.62 -7.38 4.82
CA ILE A 65 4.08 -7.62 4.76
C ILE A 65 4.65 -7.88 6.15
N LEU A 66 4.40 -6.98 7.11
CA LEU A 66 4.89 -7.11 8.48
C LEU A 66 4.37 -8.40 9.12
N PHE A 67 3.10 -8.73 8.91
CA PHE A 67 2.51 -9.98 9.39
C PHE A 67 3.21 -11.22 8.83
N GLU A 68 3.39 -11.30 7.51
CA GLU A 68 4.04 -12.46 6.90
C GLU A 68 5.51 -12.58 7.34
N THR A 69 6.23 -11.48 7.50
CA THR A 69 7.60 -11.49 8.05
C THR A 69 7.63 -12.06 9.47
N MET A 70 6.72 -11.61 10.35
CA MET A 70 6.62 -12.13 11.72
C MET A 70 6.24 -13.62 11.76
N LYS A 71 5.23 -14.00 10.97
CA LYS A 71 4.71 -15.36 10.89
C LYS A 71 5.76 -16.35 10.38
N ASN A 72 6.63 -15.92 9.47
CA ASN A 72 7.75 -16.72 8.96
C ASN A 72 9.02 -16.59 9.83
N GLU A 73 8.91 -15.97 11.00
CA GLU A 73 9.98 -15.73 11.98
C GLU A 73 11.21 -15.04 11.39
N GLN A 74 11.03 -14.25 10.33
CA GLN A 74 12.11 -13.53 9.69
C GLN A 74 12.42 -12.25 10.48
N PRO A 75 13.70 -11.82 10.55
CA PRO A 75 14.05 -10.55 11.15
C PRO A 75 13.48 -9.39 10.32
N TYR A 76 13.25 -8.23 10.94
CA TYR A 76 12.85 -7.01 10.23
C TYR A 76 13.80 -6.65 9.09
N ASP A 77 15.10 -6.85 9.31
CA ASP A 77 16.18 -6.61 8.34
C ASP A 77 16.07 -7.51 7.08
N SER A 78 15.14 -8.47 7.05
CA SER A 78 14.81 -9.25 5.83
C SER A 78 13.95 -8.48 4.83
N ILE A 79 13.30 -7.40 5.26
CA ILE A 79 12.49 -6.51 4.43
C ILE A 79 13.44 -5.54 3.69
N PRO A 80 13.35 -5.41 2.36
CA PRO A 80 14.18 -4.48 1.60
C PRO A 80 13.99 -3.02 2.03
N ASN A 81 15.04 -2.21 1.92
CA ASN A 81 15.06 -0.84 2.48
C ASN A 81 13.86 0.04 2.06
N PHE A 82 13.54 0.13 0.76
CA PHE A 82 12.41 0.94 0.30
C PHE A 82 11.06 0.43 0.80
N THR A 83 10.87 -0.89 0.83
CA THR A 83 9.67 -1.51 1.43
C THR A 83 9.59 -1.20 2.93
N ALA A 84 10.71 -1.29 3.65
CA ALA A 84 10.78 -1.03 5.10
C ALA A 84 10.51 0.46 5.42
N ALA A 85 11.09 1.37 4.64
CA ALA A 85 10.87 2.80 4.78
C ALA A 85 9.40 3.18 4.55
N ASP A 86 8.78 2.60 3.52
CA ASP A 86 7.38 2.89 3.23
C ASP A 86 6.41 2.23 4.23
N ALA A 87 6.73 1.02 4.70
CA ALA A 87 6.02 0.38 5.80
C ALA A 87 6.11 1.23 7.07
N LEU A 88 7.29 1.72 7.44
CA LEU A 88 7.48 2.62 8.58
C LEU A 88 6.64 3.90 8.42
N ARG A 89 6.70 4.54 7.25
CA ARG A 89 5.96 5.78 6.95
C ARG A 89 4.45 5.62 7.12
N LEU A 90 3.89 4.47 6.77
CA LEU A 90 2.44 4.25 6.76
C LEU A 90 1.91 3.56 8.01
N THR A 91 2.73 2.71 8.65
CA THR A 91 2.31 1.90 9.80
C THR A 91 2.90 2.37 11.13
N GLY A 92 3.97 3.16 11.08
CA GLY A 92 4.75 3.52 12.27
C GLY A 92 5.60 2.38 12.83
N ILE A 93 5.66 1.21 12.17
CA ILE A 93 6.43 0.06 12.63
C ILE A 93 7.82 0.07 11.99
N GLY A 94 8.79 0.48 12.79
CA GLY A 94 10.20 0.30 12.50
C GLY A 94 10.74 -1.00 13.09
N ARG A 95 12.06 -1.12 13.07
CA ARG A 95 12.79 -2.28 13.58
C ARG A 95 12.51 -2.57 15.05
N ASN A 96 12.50 -1.53 15.88
CA ASN A 96 12.32 -1.67 17.33
C ASN A 96 10.88 -2.09 17.67
N GLU A 97 9.90 -1.44 17.06
CA GLU A 97 8.48 -1.77 17.22
C GLU A 97 8.19 -3.20 16.76
N PHE A 98 8.79 -3.62 15.64
CA PHE A 98 8.68 -4.99 15.14
C PHE A 98 9.25 -6.01 16.13
N ILE A 99 10.46 -5.76 16.66
CA ILE A 99 11.09 -6.64 17.65
C ILE A 99 10.22 -6.76 18.92
N ASP A 100 9.66 -5.64 19.38
CA ASP A 100 8.78 -5.63 20.55
C ASP A 100 7.50 -6.44 20.31
N ILE A 101 6.88 -6.31 19.14
CA ILE A 101 5.72 -7.12 18.76
C ILE A 101 6.10 -8.61 18.71
N MET A 102 7.21 -8.96 18.08
CA MET A 102 7.71 -10.34 18.02
C MET A 102 7.96 -10.94 19.41
N ASN A 103 8.55 -10.18 20.32
CA ASN A 103 8.79 -10.61 21.70
C ASN A 103 7.48 -10.83 22.46
N LYS A 104 6.48 -9.95 22.28
CA LYS A 104 5.13 -10.13 22.84
C LYS A 104 4.44 -11.38 22.29
N CYS A 105 4.64 -11.72 21.02
CA CYS A 105 4.10 -12.93 20.40
C CYS A 105 4.75 -14.21 20.96
N ARG A 106 6.07 -14.19 21.16
CA ARG A 106 6.84 -15.29 21.75
C ARG A 106 6.47 -15.55 23.20
N SER A 107 6.40 -14.50 24.02
CA SER A 107 6.12 -14.63 25.46
C SER A 107 4.74 -15.22 25.75
N LYS A 108 3.74 -14.94 24.90
CA LYS A 108 2.39 -15.50 25.00
C LYS A 108 2.25 -16.92 24.39
N LYS A 109 3.34 -17.54 23.93
CA LYS A 109 3.33 -18.79 23.11
C LYS A 109 2.37 -18.67 21.92
N LEU A 110 2.18 -17.46 21.37
CA LEU A 110 1.27 -17.21 20.25
C LEU A 110 1.91 -17.52 18.90
N MET A 111 3.22 -17.81 18.84
CA MET A 111 3.93 -18.04 17.57
C MET A 111 3.31 -19.15 16.72
N TRP A 112 2.94 -20.29 17.31
CA TRP A 112 2.26 -21.37 16.59
C TRP A 112 0.77 -21.08 16.34
N LYS A 113 0.20 -20.10 17.05
CA LYS A 113 -1.18 -19.60 16.88
C LYS A 113 -1.25 -18.33 16.04
N LEU A 114 -0.13 -17.83 15.49
CA LEU A 114 -0.04 -16.51 14.88
C LEU A 114 -0.81 -16.53 13.56
N ASN A 115 -2.12 -16.34 13.68
CA ASN A 115 -3.04 -16.23 12.59
C ASN A 115 -3.23 -14.74 12.29
N LYS A 116 -3.90 -14.46 11.16
CA LYS A 116 -4.15 -13.09 10.73
C LYS A 116 -4.99 -12.29 11.76
N SER A 117 -5.73 -12.94 12.67
CA SER A 117 -6.53 -12.23 13.68
C SER A 117 -5.68 -11.75 14.86
N ILE A 118 -4.75 -12.55 15.36
CA ILE A 118 -3.86 -12.15 16.48
C ILE A 118 -2.89 -11.05 16.05
N ALA A 119 -2.42 -11.10 14.81
CA ALA A 119 -1.59 -10.02 14.28
C ALA A 119 -2.37 -8.73 14.02
N LYS A 120 -3.66 -8.81 13.69
CA LYS A 120 -4.53 -7.62 13.61
C LYS A 120 -4.66 -6.88 14.95
N ASP A 121 -4.51 -7.58 16.08
CA ASP A 121 -4.56 -6.97 17.41
C ASP A 121 -3.23 -6.30 17.81
N LEU A 122 -2.12 -6.67 17.16
CA LEU A 122 -0.77 -6.19 17.48
C LEU A 122 -0.21 -5.21 16.44
N LEU A 123 -0.73 -5.25 15.22
CA LEU A 123 -0.47 -4.30 14.16
C LEU A 123 -1.47 -3.13 14.25
N PRO A 124 -1.09 -1.94 13.74
CA PRO A 124 -1.99 -0.81 13.67
C PRO A 124 -3.23 -1.14 12.83
N THR A 125 -4.36 -0.57 13.22
CA THR A 125 -5.64 -0.68 12.50
C THR A 125 -5.92 0.50 11.58
N GLN A 126 -5.16 1.59 11.74
CA GLN A 126 -5.21 2.81 10.93
C GLN A 126 -3.79 3.26 10.58
N PRO A 127 -3.62 3.93 9.42
CA PRO A 127 -2.33 4.52 9.06
C PRO A 127 -1.92 5.60 10.06
N VAL A 128 -0.61 5.77 10.25
CA VAL A 128 -0.09 6.92 11.00
C VAL A 128 -0.26 8.20 10.19
N ASP A 129 -0.34 9.33 10.88
CA ASP A 129 -0.33 10.64 10.22
C ASP A 129 1.03 10.84 9.54
N PHE A 130 1.00 11.30 8.30
CA PHE A 130 2.21 11.60 7.53
C PHE A 130 1.96 12.83 6.65
N PRO A 131 3.01 13.56 6.24
CA PRO A 131 2.85 14.75 5.41
C PRO A 131 2.20 14.39 4.07
N ILE A 132 1.09 15.04 3.75
CA ILE A 132 0.40 14.97 2.47
C ILE A 132 0.70 16.27 1.74
N GLU A 133 1.25 16.18 0.53
CA GLU A 133 1.57 17.38 -0.23
C GLU A 133 0.30 18.01 -0.84
N PRO A 134 0.19 19.35 -0.90
CA PRO A 134 -0.99 20.05 -1.39
C PRO A 134 -1.43 19.66 -2.81
N TRP A 135 -0.48 19.22 -3.64
CA TRP A 135 -0.69 18.89 -5.06
C TRP A 135 -1.01 17.42 -5.32
N TRP A 136 -0.95 16.55 -4.31
CA TRP A 136 -1.31 15.14 -4.48
C TRP A 136 -2.79 15.00 -4.83
N GLY A 137 -3.10 14.09 -5.75
CA GLY A 137 -4.46 13.78 -6.14
C GLY A 137 -5.18 13.00 -5.03
N VAL A 138 -6.44 13.31 -4.81
CA VAL A 138 -7.34 12.58 -3.92
C VAL A 138 -8.27 11.74 -4.78
N CYS A 139 -8.15 10.42 -4.67
CA CYS A 139 -8.88 9.48 -5.50
C CYS A 139 -9.85 8.63 -4.67
N LEU A 140 -11.02 8.37 -5.24
CA LEU A 140 -12.04 7.53 -4.61
C LEU A 140 -11.80 6.06 -4.89
N VAL A 141 -12.21 5.24 -3.93
CA VAL A 141 -12.33 3.79 -4.10
C VAL A 141 -13.74 3.39 -4.52
N ASN A 142 -13.99 2.11 -4.78
CA ASN A 142 -15.36 1.62 -4.91
C ASN A 142 -15.99 1.42 -3.52
N PHE A 143 -17.10 2.10 -3.26
CA PHE A 143 -17.80 2.08 -1.98
C PHE A 143 -18.78 0.91 -1.93
N THR A 144 -18.86 0.27 -0.77
CA THR A 144 -20.01 -0.58 -0.43
C THR A 144 -21.21 0.29 -0.07
N LEU A 145 -22.41 -0.29 -0.17
CA LEU A 145 -23.65 0.40 0.27
C LEU A 145 -23.60 0.79 1.75
N GLU A 146 -22.93 0.02 2.60
CA GLU A 146 -22.79 0.33 4.02
C GLU A 146 -21.83 1.49 4.28
N GLU A 147 -20.71 1.56 3.55
CA GLU A 147 -19.78 2.68 3.65
C GLU A 147 -20.44 3.98 3.19
N PHE A 148 -21.21 3.93 2.10
CA PHE A 148 -21.95 5.08 1.59
C PHE A 148 -22.99 5.60 2.58
N LYS A 149 -23.74 4.71 3.24
CA LYS A 149 -24.74 5.09 4.26
C LYS A 149 -24.15 5.71 5.53
N LYS A 150 -22.86 5.53 5.78
CA LYS A 150 -22.16 6.05 6.96
C LYS A 150 -21.51 7.41 6.71
N LEU A 151 -21.66 7.98 5.52
CA LEU A 151 -21.10 9.28 5.20
C LEU A 151 -21.89 10.40 5.89
N SER A 152 -21.20 11.41 6.40
CA SER A 152 -21.83 12.67 6.80
C SER A 152 -22.26 13.46 5.56
N GLU A 153 -23.06 14.51 5.76
CA GLU A 153 -23.42 15.44 4.67
C GLU A 153 -22.18 16.12 4.08
N GLU A 154 -21.21 16.50 4.91
CA GLU A 154 -19.95 17.12 4.50
C GLU A 154 -19.04 16.14 3.74
N GLU A 155 -18.96 14.88 4.18
CA GLU A 155 -18.23 13.82 3.49
C GLU A 155 -18.88 13.52 2.12
N THR A 156 -20.21 13.49 2.06
CA THR A 156 -20.97 13.27 0.83
C THR A 156 -20.73 14.41 -0.16
N ALA A 157 -20.78 15.67 0.29
CA ALA A 157 -20.49 16.83 -0.55
C ALA A 157 -19.05 16.81 -1.07
N THR A 158 -18.09 16.38 -0.24
CA THR A 158 -16.68 16.23 -0.63
C THR A 158 -16.50 15.14 -1.68
N ILE A 159 -17.15 13.99 -1.52
CA ILE A 159 -17.12 12.89 -2.52
C ILE A 159 -17.74 13.35 -3.84
N ASP A 160 -18.87 14.05 -3.79
CA ASP A 160 -19.51 14.62 -4.97
C ASP A 160 -18.60 15.61 -5.70
N LYS A 161 -17.82 16.40 -4.96
CA LYS A 161 -16.84 17.33 -5.51
C LYS A 161 -15.71 16.57 -6.21
N ILE A 162 -15.14 15.54 -5.59
CA ILE A 162 -14.09 14.70 -6.19
C ILE A 162 -14.58 14.05 -7.50
N CYS A 163 -15.85 13.65 -7.59
CA CYS A 163 -16.41 13.05 -8.81
C CYS A 163 -16.64 14.05 -9.96
N LYS A 164 -16.81 15.34 -9.68
CA LYS A 164 -17.24 16.35 -10.66
C LYS A 164 -16.10 17.19 -11.22
N GLU A 165 -15.03 17.39 -10.45
CA GLU A 165 -13.93 18.26 -10.84
C GLU A 165 -12.90 17.53 -11.70
N GLU A 166 -12.38 18.21 -12.72
CA GLU A 166 -11.25 17.71 -13.52
C GLU A 166 -9.94 17.70 -12.72
N ALA A 167 -9.86 18.49 -11.64
CA ALA A 167 -8.73 18.57 -10.72
C ALA A 167 -9.15 18.09 -9.32
N ASN A 168 -8.34 17.22 -8.73
CA ASN A 168 -8.61 16.57 -7.44
C ASN A 168 -7.45 16.72 -6.45
N SER A 169 -6.69 17.82 -6.52
CA SER A 169 -5.58 18.07 -5.60
C SER A 169 -6.04 18.23 -4.16
N TYR A 170 -5.27 17.70 -3.20
CA TYR A 170 -5.57 17.69 -1.77
C TYR A 170 -5.92 19.08 -1.22
N VAL A 171 -5.22 20.14 -1.67
CA VAL A 171 -5.44 21.53 -1.25
C VAL A 171 -6.84 22.07 -1.55
N LEU A 172 -7.59 21.43 -2.44
CA LEU A 172 -8.94 21.84 -2.84
C LEU A 172 -10.03 21.38 -1.85
N PHE A 173 -9.69 20.55 -0.87
CA PHE A 173 -10.64 19.93 0.05
C PHE A 173 -10.37 20.29 1.50
N ASP A 174 -11.36 20.06 2.36
CA ASP A 174 -11.15 20.13 3.80
C ASP A 174 -10.21 18.98 4.22
N MET A 175 -9.04 19.34 4.76
CA MET A 175 -7.99 18.40 5.13
C MET A 175 -8.48 17.37 6.14
N LYS A 176 -9.28 17.79 7.13
CA LYS A 176 -9.77 16.89 8.18
C LYS A 176 -10.73 15.85 7.60
N ILE A 177 -11.62 16.27 6.70
CA ILE A 177 -12.54 15.36 6.01
C ILE A 177 -11.75 14.32 5.19
N ILE A 178 -10.77 14.77 4.41
CA ILE A 178 -9.96 13.84 3.59
C ILE A 178 -9.14 12.89 4.47
N ASP A 179 -8.55 13.37 5.56
CA ASP A 179 -7.78 12.54 6.48
C ASP A 179 -8.64 11.46 7.15
N ASP A 180 -9.87 11.81 7.57
CA ASP A 180 -10.82 10.87 8.16
C ASP A 180 -11.30 9.82 7.12
N LEU A 181 -11.57 10.25 5.88
CA LEU A 181 -11.88 9.34 4.76
C LEU A 181 -10.69 8.42 4.44
N TYR A 182 -9.46 8.93 4.48
CA TYR A 182 -8.24 8.16 4.23
C TYR A 182 -8.00 7.11 5.32
N LYS A 183 -8.16 7.48 6.61
CA LYS A 183 -8.07 6.55 7.75
C LYS A 183 -9.10 5.43 7.68
N ARG A 184 -10.28 5.71 7.11
CA ARG A 184 -11.33 4.72 6.81
C ARG A 184 -11.07 3.91 5.53
N GLY A 185 -10.08 4.29 4.72
CA GLY A 185 -9.76 3.65 3.45
C GLY A 185 -10.80 3.90 2.36
N LEU A 186 -11.45 5.06 2.38
CA LEU A 186 -12.44 5.49 1.39
C LEU A 186 -11.84 6.35 0.27
N VAL A 187 -10.67 6.95 0.55
CA VAL A 187 -9.84 7.61 -0.44
C VAL A 187 -8.42 7.06 -0.41
N TYR A 188 -7.68 7.27 -1.49
CA TYR A 188 -6.23 7.09 -1.55
C TYR A 188 -5.60 8.31 -2.23
N PHE A 189 -4.32 8.52 -1.95
CA PHE A 189 -3.56 9.59 -2.58
C PHE A 189 -2.83 9.07 -3.81
N ASP A 190 -2.92 9.85 -4.89
CA ASP A 190 -2.17 9.63 -6.12
C ASP A 190 -1.12 10.73 -6.27
N VAL A 191 0.08 10.33 -6.68
CA VAL A 191 1.17 11.26 -6.94
C VAL A 191 1.23 11.43 -8.45
N PRO A 192 0.76 12.57 -9.01
CA PRO A 192 0.77 12.76 -10.45
C PRO A 192 2.20 12.72 -10.97
N VAL A 193 2.46 11.76 -11.86
CA VAL A 193 3.72 11.60 -12.58
C VAL A 193 3.43 11.57 -14.08
N TYR A 194 4.00 12.54 -14.80
CA TYR A 194 3.84 12.72 -16.23
C TYR A 194 5.08 12.25 -16.99
N THR A 195 4.92 11.98 -18.29
CA THR A 195 6.00 11.46 -19.14
C THR A 195 7.17 12.42 -19.32
N ASP A 196 6.94 13.71 -19.10
CA ASP A 196 7.91 14.80 -19.19
C ASP A 196 8.54 15.16 -17.84
N ASP A 197 8.09 14.54 -16.74
CA ASP A 197 8.67 14.75 -15.42
C ASP A 197 10.12 14.26 -15.35
N ARG A 198 10.91 14.96 -14.53
CA ARG A 198 12.32 14.63 -14.29
C ARG A 198 12.56 14.43 -12.80
N PHE A 199 13.07 13.26 -12.46
CA PHE A 199 13.37 12.91 -11.08
C PHE A 199 14.85 13.13 -10.78
N LYS A 200 15.13 13.67 -9.59
CA LYS A 200 16.48 13.69 -9.02
C LYS A 200 16.52 12.68 -7.88
N VAL A 201 17.27 11.60 -8.07
CA VAL A 201 17.56 10.66 -6.99
C VAL A 201 18.65 11.27 -6.11
N SER A 202 18.28 11.67 -4.90
CA SER A 202 19.23 12.11 -3.89
C SER A 202 20.08 10.93 -3.39
N ARG A 203 21.22 11.23 -2.76
CA ARG A 203 22.02 10.19 -2.09
C ARG A 203 21.16 9.53 -1.00
N LEU A 204 21.27 8.21 -0.87
CA LEU A 204 20.56 7.44 0.14
C LEU A 204 20.98 7.92 1.54
N GLU A 205 20.04 8.46 2.29
CA GLU A 205 20.17 8.83 3.70
C GLU A 205 19.03 8.16 4.50
N GLY A 206 19.25 7.86 5.79
CA GLY A 206 18.20 7.32 6.67
C GLY A 206 17.81 5.86 6.38
N PHE A 207 18.79 4.97 6.18
CA PHE A 207 18.53 3.54 6.00
C PHE A 207 17.66 2.95 7.12
N VAL A 208 16.56 2.34 6.72
CA VAL A 208 15.60 1.65 7.61
C VAL A 208 15.92 0.15 7.66
N SER A 209 16.54 -0.38 6.60
CA SER A 209 17.05 -1.76 6.51
C SER A 209 18.33 -1.80 5.69
N ASN A 210 19.23 -2.72 6.03
CA ASN A 210 20.53 -2.91 5.37
C ASN A 210 20.48 -3.95 4.22
N LYS A 211 19.28 -4.33 3.78
CA LYS A 211 19.09 -5.36 2.76
C LYS A 211 18.75 -4.77 1.39
N ASP A 212 19.52 -5.17 0.40
CA ASP A 212 19.26 -4.91 -1.01
C ASP A 212 18.04 -5.72 -1.50
N GLN A 213 17.33 -5.17 -2.48
CA GLN A 213 16.21 -5.89 -3.10
C GLN A 213 16.75 -7.13 -3.84
N SER A 214 16.11 -8.28 -3.61
CA SER A 214 16.46 -9.55 -4.28
C SER A 214 15.46 -9.96 -5.37
N TYR A 215 14.39 -9.19 -5.55
CA TYR A 215 13.44 -9.38 -6.65
C TYR A 215 13.80 -8.43 -7.79
N GLU A 216 13.37 -8.78 -9.00
CA GLU A 216 13.61 -7.97 -10.18
C GLU A 216 12.89 -6.61 -10.05
N ASP A 217 13.65 -5.52 -9.99
CA ASP A 217 13.10 -4.17 -10.07
C ASP A 217 12.81 -3.88 -11.56
N PRO A 218 11.55 -3.60 -11.95
CA PRO A 218 11.23 -3.27 -13.34
C PRO A 218 11.93 -2.00 -13.86
N ILE A 219 12.57 -1.20 -13.00
CA ILE A 219 13.32 0.02 -13.35
C ILE A 219 14.83 -0.27 -13.55
N GLU A 220 15.33 -1.42 -13.10
CA GLU A 220 16.71 -1.87 -13.34
C GLU A 220 16.81 -2.61 -14.69
N GLU A 221 16.82 -1.87 -15.80
CA GLU A 221 17.30 -2.30 -17.12
C GLU A 221 18.27 -1.29 -17.73
#